data_AF-A0A6N7FFE1-F1
#
_entry.id   AF-A0A6N7FFE1-F1
#
_cell.length_a   1.000
_cell.length_b   1.000
_cell.length_c   1.000
_cell.angle_alpha   90.00
_cell.angle_beta   90.00
_cell.angle_gamma   90.00
#
_symmetry.space_group_name_H-M   'P 1'
#
loop_
_entity.id
_entity.type
_entity.pdbx_description
1 polymer ?
#
loop_
_entity_poly.entity_id
_entity_poly.type
_entity_poly.pdbx_seq_one_letter_code
_entity_poly.pdbx_strand_id
1 'polypeptide(L)'
;FEQVPRFTPKQVEALDMIDALLAELHMKMKFERGDIQFLFNHVTLHGRTAFEDWPEPERKRHLFRLWLTIDGERPIPPVLAERVRGGIVTKDTTFKAPLEAE
;
A
#
# COMPACT_ATOMS: atom_id res chain seq x y z
N PHE A 1 -12.90 18.70 8.67
CA PHE A 1 -11.78 19.56 9.09
C PHE A 1 -11.80 20.81 8.23
N GLU A 2 -12.01 21.98 8.83
CA GLU A 2 -12.10 23.26 8.10
C GLU A 2 -10.75 23.69 7.50
N GLN A 3 -9.64 23.28 8.13
CA GLN A 3 -8.27 23.55 7.70
C GLN A 3 -7.81 22.74 6.48
N VAL A 4 -8.61 21.78 6.01
CA VAL A 4 -8.26 20.96 4.85
C VAL A 4 -8.87 21.61 3.61
N PRO A 5 -8.04 22.03 2.63
CA PRO A 5 -8.55 22.60 1.39
C PRO A 5 -9.57 21.67 0.73
N ARG A 6 -10.70 22.23 0.29
CA ARG A 6 -11.67 21.47 -0.49
C ARG A 6 -11.09 21.21 -1.88
N PHE A 7 -11.37 20.04 -2.42
CA PHE A 7 -11.03 19.76 -3.80
C PHE A 7 -11.79 20.68 -4.74
N THR A 8 -11.10 21.16 -5.76
CA THR A 8 -11.74 21.81 -6.91
C THR A 8 -12.54 20.78 -7.71
N PRO A 9 -13.56 21.20 -8.49
CA PRO A 9 -14.30 20.29 -9.35
C PRO A 9 -13.39 19.45 -10.28
N LYS A 10 -12.34 20.05 -10.83
CA LYS A 10 -11.36 19.34 -11.69
C LYS A 10 -10.56 18.27 -10.94
N GLN A 11 -10.27 18.48 -9.66
CA GLN A 11 -9.58 17.48 -8.85
C GLN A 11 -10.49 16.31 -8.52
N VAL A 12 -11.78 16.57 -8.26
CA VAL A 12 -12.78 15.51 -8.09
C VAL A 12 -12.90 14.69 -9.37
N GLU A 13 -13.08 15.35 -10.52
CA GLU A 13 -13.13 14.70 -11.83
C GLU A 13 -11.90 13.83 -12.12
N ALA A 14 -10.69 14.31 -11.78
CA ALA A 14 -9.47 13.54 -11.93
C ALA A 14 -9.42 12.29 -11.03
N LEU A 15 -9.91 12.38 -9.80
CA LEU A 15 -9.99 11.24 -8.88
C LEU A 15 -11.04 10.23 -9.35
N ASP A 16 -12.19 10.70 -9.83
CA ASP A 16 -13.23 9.83 -10.40
C ASP A 16 -12.73 9.06 -11.63
N MET A 17 -11.92 9.71 -12.47
CA MET A 17 -11.26 9.06 -13.61
C MET A 17 -10.25 7.99 -13.16
N ILE A 18 -9.48 8.25 -12.10
CA ILE A 18 -8.58 7.26 -11.52
C ILE A 18 -9.38 6.04 -11.05
N ASP A 19 -10.48 6.24 -10.33
CA ASP A 19 -11.32 5.15 -9.83
C ASP A 19 -11.92 4.31 -10.97
N ALA A 20 -12.40 4.96 -12.03
CA ALA A 20 -12.93 4.29 -13.21
C ALA A 20 -11.86 3.43 -13.90
N LEU A 21 -10.66 3.98 -14.09
CA LEU A 21 -9.53 3.25 -14.70
C LEU A 21 -9.06 2.09 -13.82
N LEU A 22 -9.01 2.26 -12.50
CA LEU A 22 -8.66 1.17 -11.59
C LEU A 22 -9.70 0.05 -11.65
N ALA A 23 -10.99 0.38 -11.74
CA ALA A 23 -12.04 -0.62 -11.90
C ALA A 23 -11.87 -1.44 -13.19
N GLU A 24 -11.44 -0.81 -14.29
CA GLU A 24 -11.17 -1.48 -15.57
C GLU A 24 -9.87 -2.29 -15.58
N LEU A 25 -8.79 -1.71 -15.03
CA LEU A 25 -7.42 -2.20 -15.20
C LEU A 25 -6.91 -3.06 -14.03
N HIS A 26 -7.66 -3.19 -12.93
CA HIS A 26 -7.18 -3.96 -11.79
C HIS A 26 -7.02 -5.45 -12.10
N MET A 27 -5.97 -6.04 -11.53
CA MET A 27 -5.78 -7.48 -11.50
C MET A 27 -6.21 -8.02 -10.14
N LYS A 28 -7.06 -9.05 -10.13
CA LYS A 28 -7.41 -9.78 -8.90
C LYS A 28 -6.46 -10.96 -8.70
N MET A 29 -5.86 -11.03 -7.52
CA MET A 29 -5.05 -12.16 -7.09
C MET A 29 -5.54 -12.63 -5.73
N LYS A 30 -5.79 -13.94 -5.60
CA LYS A 30 -6.01 -14.59 -4.32
C LYS A 30 -4.69 -15.19 -3.86
N PHE A 31 -4.18 -14.77 -2.71
CA PHE A 31 -2.97 -15.36 -2.13
C PHE A 31 -3.25 -16.75 -1.60
N GLU A 32 -2.38 -17.68 -1.95
CA GLU A 32 -2.26 -19.00 -1.36
C GLU A 32 -0.93 -19.12 -0.59
N ARG A 33 -0.81 -20.16 0.23
CA ARG A 33 0.41 -20.37 1.03
C ARG A 33 1.59 -20.62 0.09
N GLY A 34 2.61 -19.77 0.19
CA GLY A 34 3.80 -19.82 -0.65
C GLY A 34 3.84 -18.76 -1.75
N ASP A 35 2.70 -18.09 -2.02
CA ASP A 35 2.67 -16.99 -2.99
C ASP A 35 3.47 -15.79 -2.49
N ILE A 36 4.18 -15.16 -3.44
CA ILE A 36 4.91 -13.91 -3.23
C ILE A 36 4.44 -12.91 -4.28
N GLN A 37 4.11 -11.69 -3.84
CA GLN A 37 3.73 -10.60 -4.71
C GLN A 37 4.77 -9.48 -4.60
N PHE A 38 5.38 -9.13 -5.73
CA PHE A 38 6.23 -7.95 -5.86
C PHE A 38 5.41 -6.82 -6.47
N LEU A 39 5.42 -5.66 -5.81
CA LEU A 39 4.71 -4.46 -6.26
C LEU A 39 5.70 -3.32 -6.40
N PHE A 40 5.72 -2.68 -7.56
CA PHE A 40 6.45 -1.42 -7.68
C PHE A 40 5.56 -0.26 -7.18
N ASN A 41 5.73 0.06 -5.90
CA ASN A 41 4.84 0.94 -5.15
C ASN A 41 4.64 2.35 -5.76
N HIS A 42 5.58 2.81 -6.60
CA HIS A 42 5.49 4.13 -7.24
C HIS A 42 4.51 4.18 -8.42
N VAL A 43 4.12 3.05 -8.98
CA VAL A 43 3.30 2.99 -10.20
C VAL A 43 2.13 2.02 -10.10
N THR A 44 2.05 1.24 -9.02
CA THR A 44 1.00 0.24 -8.81
C THR A 44 0.20 0.54 -7.56
N LEU A 45 -1.05 0.98 -7.75
CA LEU A 45 -2.03 1.01 -6.67
C LEU A 45 -2.48 -0.42 -6.37
N HIS A 46 -2.62 -0.71 -5.07
CA HIS A 46 -3.00 -2.03 -4.61
C HIS A 46 -3.99 -1.90 -3.44
N GLY A 47 -4.92 -2.84 -3.38
CA GLY A 47 -5.96 -2.89 -2.37
C GLY A 47 -6.33 -4.33 -2.05
N ARG A 48 -7.33 -4.50 -1.18
CA ARG A 48 -7.87 -5.81 -0.81
C ARG A 48 -9.39 -5.71 -0.76
N THR A 49 -10.08 -6.73 -1.25
CA THR A 49 -11.52 -6.87 -1.06
C THR A 49 -11.87 -7.09 0.42
N ALA A 50 -13.11 -6.80 0.80
CA ALA A 50 -13.64 -7.25 2.08
C ALA A 50 -13.57 -8.78 2.17
N PHE A 51 -13.34 -9.29 3.39
CA PHE A 51 -13.35 -10.72 3.69
C PHE A 51 -13.80 -10.91 5.14
N GLU A 52 -14.43 -12.05 5.41
CA GLU A 52 -14.70 -12.50 6.77
C GLU A 52 -13.49 -13.32 7.23
N ASP A 53 -12.98 -13.01 8.42
CA ASP A 53 -11.85 -13.71 9.00
C ASP A 53 -12.32 -14.84 9.92
N TRP A 54 -11.45 -15.80 10.19
CA TRP A 54 -11.79 -16.91 11.09
C TRP A 54 -11.69 -16.48 12.56
N PRO A 55 -12.59 -16.99 13.42
CA PRO A 55 -12.45 -16.79 14.86
C PRO A 55 -11.22 -17.52 15.41
N GLU A 56 -10.83 -18.65 14.81
CA GLU A 56 -9.65 -19.41 15.19
C GLU A 56 -8.36 -18.75 14.66
N PRO A 57 -7.40 -18.35 15.53
CA PRO A 57 -6.18 -17.64 15.13
C PRO A 57 -5.35 -18.35 14.05
N GLU A 58 -5.23 -19.68 14.13
CA GLU A 58 -4.44 -20.50 13.21
C GLU A 58 -5.01 -20.57 11.78
N ARG A 59 -6.26 -20.13 11.61
CA ARG A 59 -6.95 -20.11 10.32
C ARG A 59 -6.99 -18.72 9.72
N LYS A 60 -6.62 -17.68 10.48
CA LYS A 60 -6.62 -16.29 10.02
C LYS A 60 -5.67 -16.10 8.85
N ARG A 61 -6.03 -15.16 7.97
CA ARG A 61 -5.20 -14.78 6.83
C ARG A 61 -3.94 -14.02 7.30
N HIS A 62 -2.80 -14.69 7.30
CA HIS A 62 -1.51 -14.11 7.72
C HIS A 62 -0.57 -13.90 6.52
N LEU A 63 -0.13 -12.67 6.28
CA LEU A 63 0.87 -12.32 5.27
C LEU A 63 2.04 -11.56 5.89
N PHE A 64 3.26 -11.85 5.42
CA PHE A 64 4.43 -11.02 5.70
C PHE A 64 4.60 -9.96 4.61
N ARG A 65 5.04 -8.77 5.00
CA ARG A 65 5.29 -7.66 4.07
C ARG A 65 6.69 -7.10 4.29
N LEU A 66 7.43 -6.96 3.20
CA LEU A 66 8.76 -6.38 3.16
C LEU A 66 8.78 -5.20 2.17
N TRP A 67 9.45 -4.12 2.54
CA TRP A 67 9.74 -2.99 1.65
C TRP A 67 11.17 -3.12 1.14
N LEU A 68 11.34 -3.03 -0.17
CA LEU A 68 12.63 -3.13 -0.85
C LEU A 68 12.96 -1.78 -1.49
N THR A 69 14.20 -1.32 -1.31
CA THR A 69 14.76 -0.16 -2.01
C THR A 69 15.96 -0.66 -2.81
N ILE A 70 16.07 -0.23 -4.06
CA ILE A 70 17.19 -0.57 -4.93
C ILE A 70 17.96 0.70 -5.31
N ASP A 71 19.27 0.58 -5.45
CA ASP A 71 20.08 1.69 -5.96
C ASP A 71 19.73 1.97 -7.43
N GLY A 72 19.67 3.25 -7.81
CA GLY A 72 19.32 3.66 -9.18
C GLY A 72 17.82 3.60 -9.49
N GLU A 73 16.95 3.63 -8.47
CA GLU A 73 15.50 3.70 -8.65
C GLU A 73 15.05 4.96 -9.41
N ARG A 74 13.79 4.93 -9.89
CA ARG A 74 13.17 6.04 -10.61
C ARG A 74 13.27 7.33 -9.78
N PRO A 75 13.66 8.48 -10.37
CA PRO A 75 13.64 9.74 -9.67
C PRO A 75 12.26 10.04 -9.12
N ILE A 76 12.21 10.37 -7.84
CA ILE A 76 10.99 10.79 -7.16
C ILE A 76 11.08 12.29 -6.83
N PRO A 77 9.93 12.98 -6.72
CA PRO A 77 9.88 14.33 -6.21
C PRO A 77 10.60 14.44 -4.85
N PRO A 78 11.43 15.49 -4.60
CA PRO A 78 12.18 15.63 -3.35
C PRO A 78 11.32 15.54 -2.09
N VAL A 79 10.07 16.03 -2.13
CA VAL A 79 9.10 15.93 -1.02
C VAL A 79 8.75 14.49 -0.63
N LEU A 80 9.00 13.52 -1.52
CA LEU A 80 8.78 12.10 -1.26
C LEU A 80 10.07 11.36 -0.87
N ALA A 81 11.23 12.01 -0.91
CA ALA A 81 12.55 11.38 -0.68
C ALA A 81 12.72 10.84 0.74
N GLU A 82 12.07 11.46 1.73
CA GLU A 82 12.06 10.97 3.11
C GLU A 82 11.15 9.74 3.28
N ARG A 83 10.24 9.46 2.34
CA ARG A 83 9.23 8.39 2.44
C ARG A 83 9.64 7.07 1.77
N VAL A 84 10.74 7.04 1.02
CA VAL A 84 11.13 5.90 0.16
C VAL A 84 12.10 4.91 0.78
N ARG A 85 12.80 5.25 1.87
CA ARG A 85 13.83 4.37 2.48
C ARG A 85 13.29 3.49 3.61
N GLY A 86 12.04 3.04 3.46
CA GLY A 86 11.33 2.21 4.43
C GLY A 86 9.87 2.65 4.49
N GLY A 87 8.94 1.70 4.32
CA GLY A 87 7.50 1.96 4.40
C GLY A 87 7.19 2.88 5.57
N ILE A 88 6.78 4.11 5.24
CA ILE A 88 6.87 5.34 6.06
C ILE A 88 7.42 5.12 7.47
N VAL A 89 8.74 5.25 7.56
CA VAL A 89 9.57 5.24 8.77
C VAL A 89 10.06 6.68 9.00
N THR A 90 9.58 7.32 10.06
CA THR A 90 10.02 8.65 10.52
C THR A 90 11.26 8.57 11.42
N LYS A 91 11.83 9.71 11.84
CA LYS A 91 12.95 9.77 12.79
C LYS A 91 12.71 9.12 14.17
N ASP A 92 11.45 8.77 14.50
CA ASP A 92 11.06 8.04 15.72
C ASP A 92 10.92 6.53 15.51
N THR A 93 11.27 6.02 14.32
CA THR A 93 10.93 4.64 13.98
C THR A 93 11.82 3.64 14.67
N THR A 94 11.20 2.81 15.50
CA THR A 94 11.82 1.63 16.12
C THR A 94 11.27 0.38 15.46
N PHE A 95 12.15 -0.45 14.86
CA PHE A 95 11.75 -1.74 14.29
C PHE A 95 11.22 -2.66 15.39
N LYS A 96 9.95 -3.05 15.28
CA LYS A 96 9.28 -3.84 16.31
C LYS A 96 8.93 -5.26 15.92
N ALA A 97 9.18 -5.71 14.69
CA ALA A 97 8.65 -6.97 14.16
C ALA A 97 8.80 -8.10 15.21
N PRO A 98 7.72 -8.43 15.96
CA PRO A 98 7.76 -9.54 16.87
C PRO A 98 7.63 -10.80 16.02
N LEU A 99 8.32 -11.87 16.42
CA LEU A 99 8.18 -13.18 15.77
C LEU A 99 6.76 -13.76 15.93
N GLU A 100 5.99 -13.21 16.87
CA GLU A 100 4.62 -13.58 17.17
C GLU A 100 3.68 -12.50 16.60
N ALA A 101 2.77 -12.91 15.71
CA ALA A 101 1.69 -12.04 15.26
C ALA A 101 0.54 -12.15 16.28
N GLU A 102 0.19 -11.05 16.94
CA GLU A 102 -1.13 -10.91 17.57
C GLU A 102 -2.19 -10.54 16.53
#